data_AF-A0A842Q7N0-F1
#
_entry.id   AF-A0A842Q7N0-F1
#
_cell.length_a   1.000
_cell.length_b   1.000
_cell.length_c   1.000
_cell.angle_alpha   90.00
_cell.angle_beta   90.00
_cell.angle_gamma   90.00
#
_symmetry.space_group_name_H-M   'P 1'
#
loop_
_entity.id
_entity.type
_entity.pdbx_description
1 polymer ?
#
loop_
_entity_poly.entity_id
_entity_poly.type
_entity_poly.pdbx_seq_one_letter_code
_entity_poly.pdbx_strand_id
1 'polypeptide(L)'
;GFSWDSNTPLSKNGWGIAKNIARDNGPKLAQFIFDFKNKCKDTDIRLIAHSLGAAVVNSTLITISNNQALNNNVNNNFNIKSVHLLGAAMDRNAAASNTTFGKAIENVVDSFYNLRNPEDNMLEYVYRYVENRDAIGLLGIQHSLPIPSGYSERQVDSEILPIPDADANAKLDCFDFFVLLPGDNLCGYIGFRNLHPFGNILRDDGSIDIVVRNWSE
;
A
#
# COMPACT_ATOMS: atom_id res chain seq x y z
N GLY A 1 -2.55 9.74 -9.73
CA GLY A 1 -2.39 8.33 -9.29
C GLY A 1 -2.90 7.41 -10.37
N PHE A 2 -2.47 6.15 -10.37
CA PHE A 2 -3.08 5.10 -11.19
C PHE A 2 -4.10 4.36 -10.32
N SER A 3 -5.34 4.24 -10.80
CA SER A 3 -6.35 3.36 -10.22
C SER A 3 -6.54 2.17 -11.14
N TRP A 4 -6.62 0.97 -10.58
CA TRP A 4 -6.88 -0.25 -11.33
C TRP A 4 -8.33 -0.68 -11.12
N ASP A 5 -8.85 -1.49 -12.05
CA ASP A 5 -10.23 -2.00 -12.02
C ASP A 5 -10.44 -3.04 -10.92
N SER A 6 -10.20 -2.68 -9.66
CA SER A 6 -10.40 -3.53 -8.49
C SER A 6 -11.80 -3.39 -7.90
N ASN A 7 -12.70 -2.68 -8.59
CA ASN A 7 -14.07 -2.45 -8.13
C ASN A 7 -14.95 -3.69 -8.44
N THR A 8 -14.67 -4.76 -7.71
CA THR A 8 -15.36 -6.06 -7.82
C THR A 8 -16.37 -6.24 -6.68
N PRO A 9 -17.36 -7.14 -6.80
CA PRO A 9 -18.28 -7.43 -5.70
C PRO A 9 -17.55 -7.86 -4.43
N LEU A 10 -18.00 -7.40 -3.26
CA LEU A 10 -17.51 -7.86 -1.95
C LEU A 10 -17.97 -9.30 -1.64
N SER A 11 -17.31 -10.25 -2.27
CA SER A 11 -17.49 -11.68 -2.09
C SER A 11 -16.12 -12.35 -2.20
N LYS A 12 -15.98 -13.59 -1.72
CA LYS A 12 -14.72 -14.34 -1.89
C LYS A 12 -14.28 -14.42 -3.36
N ASN A 13 -15.24 -14.60 -4.27
CA ASN A 13 -14.97 -14.63 -5.71
C ASN A 13 -14.53 -13.26 -6.24
N GLY A 14 -15.28 -12.19 -5.94
CA GLY A 14 -14.93 -10.84 -6.37
C GLY A 14 -13.57 -10.39 -5.81
N TRP A 15 -13.31 -10.64 -4.53
CA TRP A 15 -12.01 -10.41 -3.90
C TRP A 15 -10.88 -11.16 -4.62
N GLY A 16 -11.10 -12.42 -4.99
CA GLY A 16 -10.16 -13.19 -5.81
C GLY A 16 -9.88 -12.55 -7.18
N ILE A 17 -10.92 -12.03 -7.84
CA ILE A 17 -10.78 -11.29 -9.11
C ILE A 17 -9.97 -10.01 -8.89
N ALA A 18 -10.28 -9.20 -7.87
CA ALA A 18 -9.54 -7.98 -7.57
C ALA A 18 -8.05 -8.26 -7.30
N LYS A 19 -7.73 -9.33 -6.57
CA LYS A 19 -6.34 -9.77 -6.36
C LYS A 19 -5.63 -10.15 -7.66
N ASN A 20 -6.31 -10.89 -8.54
CA ASN A 20 -5.75 -11.26 -9.84
C ASN A 20 -5.48 -10.01 -10.68
N ILE A 21 -6.42 -9.08 -10.73
CA ILE A 21 -6.24 -7.79 -11.43
C ILE A 21 -5.06 -7.01 -10.85
N ALA A 22 -4.93 -6.94 -9.53
CA ALA A 22 -3.80 -6.26 -8.89
C ALA A 22 -2.46 -6.90 -9.27
N ARG A 23 -2.36 -8.23 -9.21
CA ARG A 23 -1.17 -8.98 -9.60
C ARG A 23 -0.84 -8.75 -11.08
N ASP A 24 -1.82 -8.85 -11.98
CA ASP A 24 -1.60 -8.75 -13.42
C ASP A 24 -1.24 -7.32 -13.88
N ASN A 25 -1.50 -6.31 -13.05
CA ASN A 25 -1.04 -4.94 -13.29
C ASN A 25 0.36 -4.64 -12.72
N GLY A 26 0.87 -5.47 -11.81
CA GLY A 26 2.22 -5.33 -11.27
C GLY A 26 3.33 -5.29 -12.33
N PRO A 27 3.35 -6.22 -13.31
CA PRO A 27 4.31 -6.20 -14.42
C PRO A 27 4.19 -4.96 -15.30
N LYS A 28 2.98 -4.40 -15.47
CA LYS A 28 2.78 -3.17 -16.25
C LYS A 28 3.39 -1.96 -15.56
N LEU A 29 3.21 -1.85 -14.24
CA LEU A 29 3.85 -0.82 -13.43
C LEU A 29 5.37 -0.99 -13.42
N ALA A 30 5.88 -2.23 -13.32
CA ALA A 30 7.31 -2.51 -13.44
C ALA A 30 7.87 -2.04 -14.80
N GLN A 31 7.18 -2.35 -15.90
CA GLN A 31 7.58 -1.89 -17.23
C GLN A 31 7.61 -0.36 -17.33
N PHE A 32 6.56 0.31 -16.83
CA PHE A 32 6.52 1.78 -16.78
C PHE A 32 7.72 2.35 -16.02
N ILE A 33 8.04 1.77 -14.87
CA ILE A 33 9.16 2.17 -14.03
C ILE A 33 10.51 1.99 -14.76
N PHE A 34 10.71 0.86 -15.45
CA PHE A 34 11.90 0.63 -16.27
C PHE A 34 12.01 1.64 -17.41
N ASP A 35 10.93 1.85 -18.15
CA ASP A 35 10.88 2.81 -19.26
C ASP A 35 11.15 4.24 -18.78
N PHE A 36 10.62 4.59 -17.61
CA PHE A 36 10.84 5.89 -16.99
C PHE A 36 12.30 6.08 -16.57
N LYS A 37 12.92 5.12 -15.86
CA LYS A 37 14.36 5.20 -15.52
C LYS A 37 15.27 5.20 -16.73
N ASN A 38 14.93 4.47 -17.79
CA ASN A 38 15.72 4.48 -19.02
C ASN A 38 15.76 5.88 -19.66
N LYS A 39 14.68 6.66 -19.54
CA LYS A 39 14.61 8.05 -19.99
C LYS A 39 15.20 9.03 -18.97
N CYS A 40 14.99 8.78 -17.68
CA CYS A 40 15.33 9.66 -16.56
C CYS A 40 16.18 8.89 -15.53
N LYS A 41 17.46 8.68 -15.85
CA LYS A 41 18.36 7.76 -15.11
C LYS A 41 18.52 8.13 -13.63
N ASP A 42 18.65 9.41 -13.35
CA ASP A 42 18.99 9.92 -12.02
C ASP A 42 17.75 10.28 -11.17
N THR A 43 16.54 10.02 -11.67
CA THR A 43 15.30 10.42 -10.96
C THR A 43 14.89 9.39 -9.91
N ASP A 44 14.80 9.78 -8.64
CA ASP A 44 14.26 8.91 -7.60
C ASP A 44 12.82 8.49 -7.87
N ILE A 45 12.52 7.21 -7.65
CA ILE A 45 11.18 6.66 -7.75
C ILE A 45 10.71 6.29 -6.36
N ARG A 46 9.54 6.79 -5.98
CA ARG A 46 8.86 6.47 -4.72
C ARG A 46 7.46 5.94 -5.03
N LEU A 47 7.06 4.85 -4.40
CA LEU A 47 5.74 4.25 -4.57
C LEU A 47 4.92 4.45 -3.30
N ILE A 48 3.68 4.91 -3.46
CA ILE A 48 2.68 4.92 -2.39
C ILE A 48 1.54 4.02 -2.83
N ALA A 49 1.14 3.07 -1.99
CA ALA A 49 0.06 2.16 -2.29
C ALA A 49 -0.87 1.99 -1.10
N HIS A 50 -2.16 2.14 -1.35
CA HIS A 50 -3.21 2.03 -0.35
C HIS A 50 -4.00 0.74 -0.53
N SER A 51 -4.41 0.10 0.57
CA SER A 51 -5.26 -1.08 0.58
C SER A 51 -4.73 -2.18 -0.36
N LEU A 52 -5.54 -2.65 -1.31
CA LEU A 52 -5.16 -3.70 -2.28
C LEU A 52 -4.10 -3.24 -3.30
N GLY A 53 -3.81 -1.94 -3.38
CA GLY A 53 -2.66 -1.42 -4.14
C GLY A 53 -1.34 -2.04 -3.70
N ALA A 54 -1.25 -2.51 -2.45
CA ALA A 54 -0.10 -3.26 -1.95
C ALA A 54 0.17 -4.53 -2.79
N ALA A 55 -0.87 -5.23 -3.27
CA ALA A 55 -0.72 -6.41 -4.11
C ALA A 55 -0.14 -6.08 -5.49
N VAL A 56 -0.43 -4.88 -6.01
CA VAL A 56 0.21 -4.35 -7.23
C VAL A 56 1.71 -4.14 -6.97
N VAL A 57 2.06 -3.45 -5.88
CA VAL A 57 3.45 -3.21 -5.49
C VAL A 57 4.21 -4.52 -5.30
N ASN A 58 3.60 -5.50 -4.63
CA ASN A 58 4.16 -6.84 -4.49
C ASN A 58 4.55 -7.44 -5.83
N SER A 59 3.58 -7.53 -6.75
CA SER A 59 3.87 -8.10 -8.07
C SER A 59 4.85 -7.24 -8.87
N THR A 60 4.85 -5.91 -8.73
CA THR A 60 5.82 -5.01 -9.35
C THR A 60 7.25 -5.27 -8.86
N LEU A 61 7.47 -5.32 -7.54
CA LEU A 61 8.80 -5.55 -6.98
C LEU A 61 9.34 -6.93 -7.35
N ILE A 62 8.50 -7.97 -7.31
CA ILE A 62 8.89 -9.32 -7.75
C ILE A 62 9.30 -9.31 -9.23
N THR A 63 8.54 -8.66 -10.11
CA THR A 63 8.90 -8.54 -11.53
C THR A 63 10.23 -7.82 -11.72
N ILE A 64 10.47 -6.73 -10.99
CA ILE A 64 11.74 -5.98 -11.07
C ILE A 64 12.90 -6.84 -10.57
N SER A 65 12.77 -7.45 -9.39
CA SER A 65 13.82 -8.30 -8.79
C SER A 65 14.18 -9.48 -9.70
N ASN A 66 13.19 -10.13 -10.32
CA ASN A 66 13.44 -11.23 -11.25
C ASN A 66 14.17 -10.75 -12.51
N ASN A 67 13.79 -9.59 -13.06
CA ASN A 67 14.46 -9.01 -14.22
C ASN A 67 15.92 -8.63 -13.94
N GLN A 68 16.22 -8.14 -12.73
CA GLN A 68 17.59 -7.85 -12.31
C GLN A 68 18.42 -9.13 -12.18
N ALA A 69 17.86 -10.19 -11.58
CA ALA A 69 18.54 -11.47 -11.43
C ALA A 69 18.85 -12.17 -12.77
N LEU A 70 17.99 -11.99 -13.79
CA LEU A 70 18.19 -12.57 -15.12
C LEU A 70 19.16 -11.76 -15.99
N ASN A 71 19.28 -10.46 -15.75
CA ASN A 71 20.06 -9.56 -16.60
C ASN A 71 21.34 -9.07 -15.89
N ASN A 72 22.37 -9.92 -15.84
CA ASN A 72 23.72 -9.58 -15.32
C ASN A 72 24.40 -8.36 -16.01
N ASN A 73 23.81 -7.82 -17.09
CA ASN A 73 24.34 -6.72 -17.90
C ASN A 73 23.52 -5.41 -17.81
N VAL A 74 22.41 -5.37 -17.07
CA VAL A 74 21.67 -4.12 -16.85
C VAL A 74 22.33 -3.44 -15.66
N ASN A 75 22.81 -2.20 -15.86
CA ASN A 75 23.41 -1.37 -14.81
C ASN A 75 22.68 -1.58 -13.46
N ASN A 76 23.40 -2.18 -12.51
CA ASN A 76 22.95 -2.64 -11.19
C ASN A 76 22.50 -1.51 -10.24
N ASN A 77 22.11 -0.35 -10.76
CA ASN A 77 21.76 0.84 -9.99
C ASN A 77 20.26 1.19 -10.07
N PHE A 78 19.44 0.25 -10.55
CA PHE A 78 17.99 0.41 -10.54
C PHE A 78 17.46 0.13 -9.12
N ASN A 79 17.22 1.18 -8.34
CA ASN A 79 16.55 1.07 -7.04
C ASN A 79 15.31 1.95 -6.99
N ILE A 80 14.31 1.49 -6.24
CA ILE A 80 13.16 2.29 -5.80
C ILE A 80 13.56 2.92 -4.47
N LYS A 81 13.53 4.26 -4.43
CA LYS A 81 14.00 5.05 -3.30
C LYS A 81 13.18 4.81 -2.05
N SER A 82 11.86 4.70 -2.19
CA SER A 82 11.01 4.28 -1.08
C SER A 82 9.70 3.67 -1.53
N VAL A 83 9.15 2.80 -0.69
CA VAL A 83 7.78 2.28 -0.81
C VAL A 83 7.03 2.56 0.47
N HIS A 84 5.82 3.10 0.36
CA HIS A 84 4.92 3.35 1.48
C HIS A 84 3.62 2.60 1.24
N LEU A 85 3.36 1.61 2.09
CA LEU A 85 2.10 0.89 2.15
C LEU A 85 1.19 1.54 3.20
N LEU A 86 -0.03 1.88 2.82
CA LEU A 86 -1.04 2.53 3.66
C LEU A 86 -2.22 1.56 3.84
N GLY A 87 -2.42 1.02 5.04
CA GLY A 87 -3.52 0.08 5.29
C GLY A 87 -3.50 -1.13 4.35
N ALA A 88 -2.32 -1.70 4.10
CA ALA A 88 -2.13 -2.72 3.07
C ALA A 88 -2.95 -4.01 3.29
N ALA A 89 -3.79 -4.32 2.30
CA ALA A 89 -4.63 -5.51 2.25
C ALA A 89 -3.87 -6.71 1.64
N MET A 90 -2.86 -7.19 2.37
CA MET A 90 -2.05 -8.36 2.01
C MET A 90 -1.75 -9.22 3.23
N ASP A 91 -1.49 -10.51 3.05
CA ASP A 91 -1.14 -11.43 4.14
C ASP A 91 0.10 -10.89 4.88
N ARG A 92 0.03 -10.82 6.21
CA ARG A 92 1.14 -10.33 7.06
C ARG A 92 2.42 -11.13 6.99
N ASN A 93 2.39 -12.33 6.41
CA ASN A 93 3.56 -13.16 6.16
C ASN A 93 4.20 -12.87 4.81
N ALA A 94 3.49 -12.18 3.90
CA ALA A 94 3.96 -11.95 2.54
C ALA A 94 5.29 -11.20 2.51
N ALA A 95 5.48 -10.22 3.39
CA ALA A 95 6.70 -9.39 3.40
C ALA A 95 7.88 -10.01 4.17
N ALA A 96 7.78 -11.22 4.74
CA ALA A 96 8.90 -11.81 5.45
C ALA A 96 10.10 -12.08 4.50
N SER A 97 11.33 -11.86 4.96
CA SER A 97 12.53 -11.89 4.09
C SER A 97 12.83 -13.24 3.45
N ASN A 98 12.25 -14.33 3.95
CA ASN A 98 12.35 -15.65 3.35
C ASN A 98 11.36 -15.89 2.19
N THR A 99 10.41 -14.98 1.94
CA THR A 99 9.46 -15.07 0.83
C THR A 99 10.01 -14.39 -0.44
N THR A 100 9.35 -14.62 -1.58
CA THR A 100 9.69 -13.94 -2.83
C THR A 100 9.52 -12.42 -2.74
N PHE A 101 8.47 -11.95 -2.05
CA PHE A 101 8.22 -10.53 -1.88
C PHE A 101 9.23 -9.89 -0.92
N GLY A 102 9.52 -10.54 0.21
CA GLY A 102 10.54 -10.06 1.15
C GLY A 102 11.91 -9.92 0.49
N LYS A 103 12.35 -10.92 -0.28
CA LYS A 103 13.59 -10.82 -1.08
C LYS A 103 13.55 -9.70 -2.10
N ALA A 104 12.41 -9.48 -2.75
CA ALA A 104 12.25 -8.38 -3.69
C ALA A 104 12.31 -7.01 -3.01
N ILE A 105 11.85 -6.88 -1.76
CA ILE A 105 12.04 -5.67 -0.95
C ILE A 105 13.55 -5.42 -0.76
N GLU A 106 14.30 -6.41 -0.27
CA GLU A 106 15.74 -6.29 0.01
C GLU A 106 16.58 -5.96 -1.24
N ASN A 107 16.18 -6.49 -2.40
CA ASN A 107 16.93 -6.34 -3.65
C ASN A 107 16.63 -5.02 -4.37
N VAL A 108 15.40 -4.49 -4.26
CA VAL A 108 14.90 -3.43 -5.15
C VAL A 108 14.66 -2.11 -4.43
N VAL A 109 14.44 -2.13 -3.11
CA VAL A 109 13.92 -0.97 -2.37
C VAL A 109 14.91 -0.53 -1.29
N ASP A 110 15.26 0.76 -1.30
CA ASP A 110 16.15 1.32 -0.27
C ASP A 110 15.44 1.42 1.10
N SER A 111 14.18 1.83 1.11
CA SER A 111 13.38 1.99 2.33
C SER A 111 11.92 1.61 2.12
N PHE A 112 11.45 0.62 2.85
CA PHE A 112 10.10 0.07 2.74
C PHE A 112 9.33 0.32 4.03
N TYR A 113 8.21 1.04 3.94
CA TYR A 113 7.41 1.45 5.07
C TYR A 113 6.03 0.81 5.00
N ASN A 114 5.61 0.16 6.09
CA ASN A 114 4.25 -0.28 6.31
C ASN A 114 3.58 0.62 7.37
N LEU A 115 2.73 1.55 6.91
CA LEU A 115 1.89 2.36 7.80
C LEU A 115 0.64 1.54 8.13
N ARG A 116 0.68 0.94 9.31
CA ARG A 116 -0.35 0.01 9.82
C ARG A 116 -1.30 0.69 10.78
N ASN A 117 -2.50 0.16 10.87
CA ASN A 117 -3.56 0.68 11.70
C ASN A 117 -4.35 -0.51 12.29
N PRO A 118 -4.20 -0.79 13.60
CA PRO A 118 -4.88 -1.92 14.22
C PRO A 118 -6.39 -1.74 14.36
N GLU A 119 -6.91 -0.52 14.18
CA GLU A 119 -8.34 -0.18 14.29
C GLU A 119 -9.05 -0.14 12.92
N ASP A 120 -8.37 -0.48 11.83
CA ASP A 120 -8.94 -0.42 10.48
C ASP A 120 -10.08 -1.43 10.29
N ASN A 121 -11.33 -0.95 10.28
CA ASN A 121 -12.53 -1.78 10.21
C ASN A 121 -12.57 -2.67 8.96
N MET A 122 -12.08 -2.18 7.81
CA MET A 122 -12.10 -2.97 6.59
C MET A 122 -11.13 -4.14 6.69
N LEU A 123 -9.92 -3.89 7.19
CA LEU A 123 -8.92 -4.95 7.38
C LEU A 123 -9.30 -5.91 8.52
N GLU A 124 -9.90 -5.41 9.59
CA GLU A 124 -10.36 -6.23 10.70
C GLU A 124 -11.54 -7.12 10.31
N TYR A 125 -12.59 -6.57 9.71
CA TYR A 125 -13.83 -7.35 9.50
C TYR A 125 -13.90 -7.96 8.11
N VAL A 126 -13.65 -7.16 7.06
CA VAL A 126 -13.84 -7.61 5.68
C VAL A 126 -12.69 -8.50 5.24
N TYR A 127 -11.44 -8.03 5.36
CA TYR A 127 -10.27 -8.79 4.94
C TYR A 127 -10.16 -10.12 5.69
N ARG A 128 -10.29 -10.11 7.03
CA ARG A 128 -10.27 -11.36 7.82
C ARG A 128 -11.36 -12.34 7.37
N TYR A 129 -12.56 -11.85 7.06
CA TYR A 129 -13.66 -12.69 6.59
C TYR A 129 -13.35 -13.34 5.22
N VAL A 130 -12.79 -12.58 4.27
CA VAL A 130 -12.54 -13.10 2.91
C VAL A 130 -11.26 -13.94 2.81
N GLU A 131 -10.21 -13.62 3.57
CA GLU A 131 -8.88 -14.28 3.49
C GLU A 131 -8.64 -15.30 4.61
N ASN A 132 -9.45 -15.27 5.67
CA ASN A 132 -9.26 -16.08 6.89
C ASN A 132 -7.86 -15.90 7.51
N ARG A 133 -7.33 -14.67 7.43
CA ARG A 133 -5.99 -14.26 7.86
C ARG A 133 -5.97 -12.77 8.21
N ASP A 134 -4.92 -12.35 8.92
CA ASP A 134 -4.66 -10.95 9.22
C ASP A 134 -3.89 -10.24 8.09
N ALA A 135 -4.27 -8.99 7.82
CA ALA A 135 -3.58 -8.13 6.89
C ALA A 135 -2.31 -7.52 7.50
N ILE A 136 -1.28 -7.30 6.67
CA ILE A 136 -0.05 -6.61 7.06
C ILE A 136 -0.33 -5.15 7.45
N GLY A 137 -1.31 -4.51 6.80
CA GLY A 137 -1.77 -3.16 7.13
C GLY A 137 -2.51 -3.07 8.46
N LEU A 138 -3.00 -4.19 9.00
CA LEU A 138 -3.68 -4.22 10.30
C LEU A 138 -2.66 -4.38 11.42
N LEU A 139 -1.84 -5.44 11.35
CA LEU A 139 -1.01 -5.89 12.49
C LEU A 139 0.50 -5.86 12.24
N GLY A 140 0.96 -5.44 11.05
CA GLY A 140 2.39 -5.53 10.68
C GLY A 140 2.84 -6.97 10.42
N ILE A 141 4.13 -7.16 10.13
CA ILE A 141 4.69 -8.51 9.90
C ILE A 141 4.47 -9.38 11.14
N GLN A 142 4.18 -10.67 10.94
CA GLN A 142 4.06 -11.61 12.07
C GLN A 142 5.38 -11.68 12.85
N HIS A 143 5.33 -11.45 14.17
CA HIS A 143 6.51 -11.27 15.03
C HIS A 143 7.56 -12.40 14.95
N SER A 144 7.13 -13.64 14.67
CA SER A 144 8.02 -14.80 14.54
C SER A 144 8.72 -14.92 13.19
N LEU A 145 8.45 -14.02 12.24
CA LEU A 145 8.98 -14.07 10.88
C LEU A 145 10.17 -13.13 10.72
N PRO A 146 11.12 -13.47 9.84
CA PRO A 146 12.28 -12.63 9.60
C PRO A 146 11.87 -11.37 8.82
N ILE A 147 12.38 -10.22 9.26
CA ILE A 147 12.09 -8.89 8.69
C ILE A 147 13.11 -8.58 7.59
N PRO A 148 12.69 -8.13 6.39
CA PRO A 148 13.60 -7.68 5.34
C PRO A 148 14.48 -6.51 5.76
N SER A 149 15.69 -6.43 5.21
CA SER A 149 16.47 -5.19 5.28
C SER A 149 15.70 -4.00 4.68
N GLY A 150 15.85 -2.83 5.29
CA GLY A 150 15.14 -1.61 4.86
C GLY A 150 13.64 -1.57 5.17
N TYR A 151 13.05 -2.65 5.72
CA TYR A 151 11.65 -2.65 6.16
C TYR A 151 11.50 -1.95 7.52
N SER A 152 10.51 -1.08 7.61
CA SER A 152 10.07 -0.47 8.85
C SER A 152 8.55 -0.35 8.87
N GLU A 153 7.95 -0.37 10.05
CA GLU A 153 6.51 -0.23 10.22
C GLU A 153 6.20 0.82 11.27
N ARG A 154 5.11 1.56 11.05
CA ARG A 154 4.63 2.59 11.96
C ARG A 154 3.12 2.47 12.10
N GLN A 155 2.67 2.55 13.33
CA GLN A 155 1.26 2.61 13.66
C GLN A 155 0.73 4.04 13.41
N VAL A 156 -0.42 4.17 12.75
CA VAL A 156 -0.98 5.46 12.29
C VAL A 156 -2.47 5.65 12.57
N ASP A 157 -3.11 4.84 13.43
CA ASP A 157 -4.53 4.99 13.80
C ASP A 157 -4.89 6.41 14.26
N SER A 158 -4.01 7.05 15.03
CA SER A 158 -4.20 8.42 15.52
C SER A 158 -4.23 9.49 14.42
N GLU A 159 -3.66 9.20 13.25
CA GLU A 159 -3.66 10.10 12.09
C GLU A 159 -4.98 9.98 11.28
N ILE A 160 -5.80 8.96 11.54
CA ILE A 160 -6.99 8.67 10.76
C ILE A 160 -8.22 9.14 11.52
N LEU A 161 -8.79 10.27 11.12
CA LEU A 161 -9.98 10.82 11.77
C LEU A 161 -11.22 9.92 11.59
N PRO A 162 -12.13 9.88 12.59
CA PRO A 162 -13.39 9.15 12.50
C PRO A 162 -14.43 9.91 11.64
N ILE A 163 -14.11 10.16 10.37
CA ILE A 163 -14.98 10.88 9.43
C ILE A 163 -15.34 9.95 8.28
N PRO A 164 -16.62 9.60 8.08
CA PRO A 164 -16.98 8.61 7.07
C PRO A 164 -16.91 9.02 5.59
N ASP A 165 -16.95 10.32 5.35
CA ASP A 165 -16.92 10.94 4.03
C ASP A 165 -15.58 11.67 3.90
N ALA A 166 -14.53 10.93 3.54
CA ALA A 166 -13.18 11.45 3.48
C ALA A 166 -12.99 12.41 2.32
N ASP A 167 -13.64 12.15 1.18
CA ASP A 167 -13.57 13.02 0.00
C ASP A 167 -14.60 14.18 0.01
N ALA A 168 -15.46 14.24 1.03
CA ALA A 168 -16.51 15.24 1.23
C ALA A 168 -17.55 15.32 0.09
N ASN A 169 -17.83 14.20 -0.58
CA ASN A 169 -18.81 14.10 -1.67
C ASN A 169 -20.26 13.84 -1.17
N ALA A 170 -20.48 13.88 0.14
CA ALA A 170 -21.73 13.56 0.83
C ALA A 170 -22.17 12.09 0.70
N LYS A 171 -21.22 11.17 0.52
CA LYS A 171 -21.42 9.72 0.55
C LYS A 171 -20.40 9.06 1.47
N LEU A 172 -20.76 7.89 1.96
CA LEU A 172 -19.86 7.07 2.77
C LEU A 172 -18.80 6.44 1.87
N ASP A 173 -17.54 6.55 2.28
CA ASP A 173 -16.41 5.96 1.57
C ASP A 173 -16.12 4.53 2.06
N CYS A 174 -15.33 3.76 1.31
CA CYS A 174 -14.70 2.49 1.76
C CYS A 174 -15.54 1.51 2.64
N PHE A 175 -16.85 1.37 2.40
CA PHE A 175 -17.75 0.49 3.19
C PHE A 175 -17.90 0.90 4.66
N ASP A 176 -18.10 2.18 4.86
CA ASP A 176 -18.17 2.80 6.17
C ASP A 176 -19.58 2.82 6.78
N PHE A 177 -19.99 1.70 7.36
CA PHE A 177 -21.22 1.66 8.17
C PHE A 177 -20.97 1.96 9.66
N PHE A 178 -19.71 1.98 10.11
CA PHE A 178 -19.33 2.03 11.54
C PHE A 178 -17.99 2.73 11.84
N VAL A 179 -17.64 3.84 11.19
CA VAL A 179 -16.55 4.72 11.66
C VAL A 179 -17.01 5.55 12.84
N LEU A 180 -16.44 5.26 14.01
CA LEU A 180 -16.78 5.86 15.32
C LEU A 180 -15.54 6.39 16.03
N LEU A 181 -14.40 5.72 15.89
CA LEU A 181 -13.14 6.01 16.59
C LEU A 181 -12.01 6.33 15.59
N PRO A 182 -10.98 7.07 16.02
CA PRO A 182 -9.78 7.24 15.22
C PRO A 182 -9.22 5.89 14.78
N GLY A 183 -8.78 5.80 13.52
CA GLY A 183 -8.31 4.55 12.92
C GLY A 183 -9.37 3.75 12.17
N ASP A 184 -10.66 3.89 12.49
CA ASP A 184 -11.70 3.06 11.87
C ASP A 184 -11.76 3.16 10.33
N ASN A 185 -11.45 4.34 9.78
CA ASN A 185 -11.69 4.66 8.36
C ASN A 185 -10.56 4.18 7.43
N LEU A 186 -10.80 3.11 6.67
CA LEU A 186 -9.87 2.64 5.63
C LEU A 186 -9.53 3.71 4.58
N CYS A 187 -10.45 4.59 4.20
CA CYS A 187 -10.22 5.62 3.18
C CYS A 187 -9.47 6.85 3.70
N GLY A 188 -9.25 6.98 5.02
CA GLY A 188 -8.69 8.19 5.63
C GLY A 188 -7.17 8.36 5.53
N TYR A 189 -6.42 7.36 5.05
CA TYR A 189 -4.95 7.39 5.05
C TYR A 189 -4.34 8.51 4.19
N ILE A 190 -5.09 8.98 3.18
CA ILE A 190 -4.65 10.02 2.24
C ILE A 190 -5.31 11.38 2.59
N GLY A 191 -5.88 11.47 3.79
CA GLY A 191 -6.45 12.69 4.34
C GLY A 191 -7.93 12.86 4.04
N PHE A 192 -8.43 13.97 4.57
CA PHE A 192 -9.84 14.32 4.63
C PHE A 192 -10.04 15.72 4.06
N ARG A 193 -11.14 15.88 3.33
CA ARG A 193 -11.64 17.19 2.89
C ARG A 193 -12.59 17.77 3.92
N ASN A 194 -12.72 19.09 3.93
CA ASN A 194 -13.75 19.74 4.73
C ASN A 194 -15.13 19.36 4.20
N LEU A 195 -16.07 19.09 5.10
CA LEU A 195 -17.42 18.71 4.70
C LEU A 195 -18.09 19.79 3.84
N HIS A 196 -19.07 19.38 3.04
CA HIS A 196 -19.87 20.28 2.22
C HIS A 196 -20.36 21.50 3.02
N PRO A 197 -20.27 22.74 2.48
CA PRO A 197 -19.91 23.09 1.10
C PRO A 197 -18.41 23.27 0.79
N PHE A 198 -17.51 22.91 1.72
CA PHE A 198 -16.09 23.25 1.63
C PHE A 198 -15.16 22.11 1.18
N GLY A 199 -15.68 21.11 0.46
CA GLY A 199 -14.96 19.90 -0.01
C GLY A 199 -13.67 20.15 -0.79
N ASN A 200 -13.45 21.38 -1.27
CA ASN A 200 -12.22 21.73 -1.97
C ASN A 200 -11.04 22.05 -1.03
N ILE A 201 -11.27 22.16 0.29
CA ILE A 201 -10.27 22.50 1.29
C ILE A 201 -9.84 21.24 2.03
N LEU A 202 -8.52 21.04 2.17
CA LEU A 202 -7.96 19.99 3.02
C LEU A 202 -8.30 20.27 4.49
N ARG A 203 -8.89 19.29 5.16
CA ARG A 203 -9.15 19.33 6.60
C ARG A 203 -8.00 18.74 7.39
N ASP A 204 -7.46 17.63 6.90
CA ASP A 204 -6.47 16.79 7.56
C ASP A 204 -5.76 15.95 6.48
N ASP A 205 -4.47 15.67 6.62
CA ASP A 205 -3.67 14.96 5.61
C ASP A 205 -3.57 13.44 5.86
N GLY A 206 -4.24 12.93 6.89
CA GLY A 206 -4.18 11.54 7.26
C GLY A 206 -2.75 11.15 7.59
N SER A 207 -2.27 10.08 6.96
CA SER A 207 -0.89 9.61 7.17
C SER A 207 0.14 10.21 6.21
N ILE A 208 -0.24 11.20 5.38
CA ILE A 208 0.63 11.71 4.31
C ILE A 208 1.76 12.59 4.86
N ASP A 209 1.57 13.26 6.00
CA ASP A 209 2.64 14.00 6.68
C ASP A 209 3.83 13.08 7.00
N ILE A 210 3.57 11.85 7.46
CA ILE A 210 4.57 10.82 7.75
C ILE A 210 5.26 10.39 6.47
N VAL A 211 4.51 10.13 5.39
CA VAL A 211 5.09 9.75 4.09
C VAL A 211 6.08 10.82 3.62
N VAL A 212 5.68 12.09 3.65
CA VAL A 212 6.51 13.22 3.20
C VAL A 212 7.70 13.44 4.14
N ARG A 213 7.52 13.27 5.47
CA ARG A 213 8.62 13.35 6.45
C ARG A 213 9.71 12.33 6.14
N ASN A 214 9.34 11.07 5.89
CA ASN A 214 10.28 10.00 5.52
C ASN A 214 11.02 10.26 4.19
N TRP A 215 10.58 11.21 3.36
CA TRP A 215 11.29 11.58 2.14
C TRP A 215 12.42 12.58 2.38
N SER A 216 12.39 13.25 3.53
CA SER A 216 13.35 14.29 3.93
C SER A 216 14.45 13.79 4.87
N GLU A 217 14.32 12.55 5.36
CA GLU A 217 15.31 11.82 6.15
C GLU A 217 16.31 11.08 5.26
#